data_AF-A0A482XYZ5-F1
#
_entry.id   AF-A0A482XYZ5-F1
#
_cell.length_a   1.000
_cell.length_b   1.000
_cell.length_c   1.000
_cell.angle_alpha   90.00
_cell.angle_beta   90.00
_cell.angle_gamma   90.00
#
_symmetry.space_group_name_H-M   'P 1'
#
loop_
_entity.id
_entity.type
_entity.pdbx_description
1 polymer ?
#
loop_
_entity_poly.entity_id
_entity_poly.type
_entity_poly.pdbx_seq_one_letter_code
_entity_poly.pdbx_strand_id
1 'polypeptide(L)'
;MELEIIGDDKKDIGTKVTDNNNVVHQIEMHKRNGIIYAHEQDGYPDDPDERTSADNEHVNQARRYAQYYVAKETEHDTIPWDLNPDRFEDVRQALMGLSSDEIEELFGDLLAQSLSHYRDDPNVDTAGVSRPFDLPADKIGTDDAVLYKQELYLDDAGDIEAVSGVLITYYVARGERTTVRHGETPDRDPDACVEVSPAPFVAPEPFRDYLVYNLRCQIRDCYVGMGLEPPETYKVLGPGQYRFTGKYQHFDCYPKYYDKDAAIPGYSHDFVPELPISDAELGGLVDPTSETSLYDQIKGALFSR
;
A
#
# COMPACT_ATOMS: atom_id res chain seq x y z
N MET A 1 18.12 2.04 -14.10
CA MET A 1 17.92 0.61 -14.41
C MET A 1 17.88 0.45 -15.92
N GLU A 2 18.57 -0.56 -16.45
CA GLU A 2 18.52 -0.98 -17.85
C GLU A 2 18.40 -2.51 -17.91
N LEU A 3 17.75 -3.06 -18.94
CA LEU A 3 17.57 -4.51 -19.08
C LEU A 3 17.71 -4.99 -20.52
N GLU A 4 18.28 -6.18 -20.68
CA GLU A 4 18.33 -6.95 -21.92
C GLU A 4 17.86 -8.40 -21.65
N ILE A 5 17.03 -8.96 -22.53
CA ILE A 5 16.70 -10.40 -22.51
C ILE A 5 17.85 -11.16 -23.17
N ILE A 6 18.51 -12.04 -22.40
CA ILE A 6 19.71 -12.77 -22.84
C ILE A 6 19.47 -14.27 -23.05
N GLY A 7 18.30 -14.77 -22.65
CA GLY A 7 17.91 -16.16 -22.85
C GLY A 7 16.39 -16.29 -22.87
N ASP A 8 15.88 -17.09 -23.80
CA ASP A 8 14.47 -17.40 -23.92
C ASP A 8 14.35 -18.86 -24.33
N ASP A 9 13.76 -19.68 -23.46
CA ASP A 9 13.38 -21.04 -23.82
C ASP A 9 11.88 -21.30 -23.59
N LYS A 10 11.48 -22.58 -23.69
CA LYS A 10 10.06 -22.96 -23.56
C LYS A 10 9.47 -22.73 -22.17
N LYS A 11 10.29 -22.65 -21.12
CA LYS A 11 9.87 -22.59 -19.72
C LYS A 11 10.36 -21.34 -19.02
N ASP A 12 11.54 -20.90 -19.38
CA ASP A 12 12.33 -19.96 -18.62
C ASP A 12 12.80 -18.80 -19.50
N ILE A 13 13.03 -17.66 -18.86
CA ILE A 13 13.56 -16.45 -19.48
C ILE A 13 14.69 -15.90 -18.63
N GLY A 14 15.81 -15.59 -19.29
CA GLY A 14 17.01 -15.03 -18.70
C GLY A 14 17.16 -13.56 -19.09
N THR A 15 17.50 -12.74 -18.11
CA THR A 15 17.65 -11.29 -18.25
C THR A 15 19.00 -10.85 -17.72
N LYS A 16 19.53 -9.76 -18.29
CA LYS A 16 20.67 -9.02 -17.80
C LYS A 16 20.20 -7.64 -17.39
N VAL A 17 20.27 -7.33 -16.10
CA VAL A 17 19.85 -6.05 -15.52
C VAL A 17 21.07 -5.26 -15.10
N THR A 18 21.17 -4.01 -15.53
CA THR A 18 22.11 -3.05 -14.95
C THR A 18 21.35 -2.18 -13.96
N ASP A 19 21.72 -2.24 -12.69
CA ASP A 19 21.05 -1.48 -11.64
C ASP A 19 21.50 0.00 -11.61
N ASN A 20 20.95 0.77 -10.67
CA ASN A 20 21.28 2.20 -10.53
C ASN A 20 22.70 2.47 -10.00
N ASN A 21 23.39 1.45 -9.49
CA ASN A 21 24.79 1.51 -9.09
C ASN A 21 25.74 0.98 -10.17
N ASN A 22 25.21 0.66 -11.36
CA ASN A 22 25.91 0.05 -12.48
C ASN A 22 26.40 -1.39 -12.20
N VAL A 23 25.78 -2.08 -11.24
CA VAL A 23 26.00 -3.50 -11.02
C VAL A 23 25.18 -4.29 -12.03
N VAL A 24 25.81 -5.28 -12.65
CA VAL A 24 25.16 -6.18 -13.60
C VAL A 24 24.65 -7.40 -12.86
N HIS A 25 23.38 -7.71 -13.07
CA HIS A 25 22.72 -8.91 -12.57
C HIS A 25 22.29 -9.79 -13.74
N GLN A 26 22.60 -11.08 -13.66
CA GLN A 26 21.95 -12.11 -14.48
C GLN A 26 20.82 -12.73 -13.68
N ILE A 27 19.59 -12.68 -14.20
CA ILE A 27 18.39 -13.12 -13.48
C ILE A 27 17.58 -14.04 -14.40
N GLU A 28 17.27 -15.24 -13.90
CA GLU A 28 16.46 -16.23 -14.62
C GLU A 28 15.16 -16.53 -13.86
N MET A 29 14.05 -16.57 -14.59
CA MET A 29 12.73 -16.80 -14.01
C MET A 29 11.85 -17.70 -14.88
N HIS A 30 10.90 -18.37 -14.23
CA HIS A 30 9.88 -19.15 -14.90
C HIS A 30 8.86 -18.24 -15.61
N LYS A 31 8.63 -18.46 -16.91
CA LYS A 31 7.64 -17.71 -17.71
C LYS A 31 6.21 -17.83 -17.20
N ARG A 32 5.89 -18.95 -16.54
CA ARG A 32 4.51 -19.25 -16.10
C ARG A 32 4.04 -18.41 -14.90
N ASN A 33 4.96 -17.85 -14.11
CA ASN A 33 4.63 -17.20 -12.84
C ASN A 33 5.68 -16.22 -12.33
N GLY A 34 6.71 -15.92 -13.12
CA GLY A 34 7.77 -14.99 -12.76
C GLY A 34 8.65 -15.41 -11.58
N ILE A 35 8.56 -16.65 -11.08
CA ILE A 35 9.41 -17.10 -9.98
C ILE A 35 10.87 -17.12 -10.46
N ILE A 36 11.69 -16.29 -9.83
CA ILE A 36 13.13 -16.22 -10.06
C ILE A 36 13.81 -17.37 -9.33
N TYR A 37 14.43 -18.28 -10.09
CA TYR A 37 15.12 -19.45 -9.55
C TYR A 37 16.66 -19.32 -9.59
N ALA A 38 17.19 -18.38 -10.37
CA ALA A 38 18.63 -18.07 -10.40
C ALA A 38 18.87 -16.56 -10.47
N HIS A 39 19.87 -16.09 -9.74
CA HIS A 39 20.31 -14.70 -9.71
C HIS A 39 21.81 -14.65 -9.40
N GLU A 40 22.59 -14.11 -10.32
CA GLU A 40 24.04 -13.93 -10.18
C GLU A 40 24.41 -12.45 -10.37
N GLN A 41 25.40 -11.98 -9.61
CA GLN A 41 25.93 -10.62 -9.63
C GLN A 41 27.26 -10.58 -8.84
N ASP A 42 28.15 -9.63 -9.14
CA ASP A 42 29.46 -9.49 -8.48
C ASP A 42 29.66 -8.15 -7.73
N GLY A 43 28.63 -7.30 -7.67
CA GLY A 43 28.71 -5.95 -7.09
C GLY A 43 28.36 -5.85 -5.60
N TYR A 44 27.69 -6.85 -5.07
CA TYR A 44 27.23 -6.96 -3.68
C TYR A 44 27.72 -8.28 -3.07
N PRO A 45 27.86 -8.38 -1.73
CA PRO A 45 28.21 -9.66 -1.08
C PRO A 45 27.27 -10.81 -1.47
N ASP A 46 27.78 -12.03 -1.62
CA ASP A 46 26.95 -13.20 -1.95
C ASP A 46 26.06 -13.62 -0.77
N ASP A 47 26.61 -13.58 0.44
CA ASP A 47 25.89 -13.85 1.67
C ASP A 47 24.96 -12.66 2.00
N PRO A 48 23.63 -12.86 2.05
CA PRO A 48 22.70 -11.79 2.41
C PRO A 48 22.96 -11.19 3.80
N ASP A 49 23.51 -11.95 4.74
CA ASP A 49 23.81 -11.46 6.10
C ASP A 49 25.02 -10.50 6.11
N GLU A 50 25.84 -10.50 5.04
CA GLU A 50 26.94 -9.56 4.84
C GLU A 50 26.53 -8.28 4.09
N ARG A 51 25.31 -8.22 3.56
CA ARG A 51 24.78 -7.05 2.82
C ARG A 51 24.27 -5.97 3.76
N THR A 52 24.45 -4.71 3.38
CA THR A 52 23.67 -3.62 3.99
C THR A 52 22.20 -3.70 3.55
N SER A 53 21.30 -3.00 4.25
CA SER A 53 19.89 -2.88 3.82
C SER A 53 19.76 -2.27 2.43
N ALA A 54 20.63 -1.31 2.08
CA ALA A 54 20.69 -0.70 0.76
C ALA A 54 21.15 -1.70 -0.32
N ASP A 55 22.23 -2.45 -0.07
CA ASP A 55 22.72 -3.48 -1.00
C ASP A 55 21.65 -4.53 -1.27
N ASN A 56 21.01 -5.02 -0.21
CA ASN A 56 19.93 -5.98 -0.34
C ASN A 56 18.72 -5.38 -1.11
N GLU A 57 18.43 -4.11 -0.92
CA GLU A 57 17.35 -3.46 -1.66
C GLU A 57 17.68 -3.31 -3.14
N HIS A 58 18.91 -2.96 -3.53
CA HIS A 58 19.31 -2.89 -4.95
C HIS A 58 19.20 -4.25 -5.65
N VAL A 59 19.64 -5.33 -4.98
CA VAL A 59 19.44 -6.71 -5.47
C VAL A 59 17.95 -6.99 -5.67
N ASN A 60 17.09 -6.59 -4.73
CA ASN A 60 15.65 -6.80 -4.85
C ASN A 60 14.99 -5.90 -5.90
N GLN A 61 15.48 -4.69 -6.12
CA GLN A 61 15.03 -3.78 -7.18
C GLN A 61 15.33 -4.40 -8.56
N ALA A 62 16.54 -4.94 -8.77
CA ALA A 62 16.91 -5.63 -10.00
C ALA A 62 15.97 -6.81 -10.31
N ARG A 63 15.62 -7.61 -9.30
CA ARG A 63 14.65 -8.72 -9.41
C ARG A 63 13.27 -8.24 -9.83
N ARG A 64 12.71 -7.24 -9.13
CA ARG A 64 11.38 -6.69 -9.43
C ARG A 64 11.34 -6.03 -10.80
N TYR A 65 12.41 -5.30 -11.17
CA TYR A 65 12.53 -4.68 -12.48
C TYR A 65 12.60 -5.72 -13.60
N ALA A 66 13.30 -6.84 -13.40
CA ALA A 66 13.33 -7.93 -14.37
C ALA A 66 11.93 -8.53 -14.60
N GLN A 67 11.19 -8.82 -13.54
CA GLN A 67 9.82 -9.32 -13.61
C GLN A 67 8.90 -8.32 -14.34
N TYR A 68 9.04 -7.03 -14.04
CA TYR A 68 8.24 -5.99 -14.71
C TYR A 68 8.56 -5.84 -16.18
N TYR A 69 9.85 -5.77 -16.54
CA TYR A 69 10.26 -5.61 -17.92
C TYR A 69 9.82 -6.79 -18.78
N VAL A 70 9.99 -8.03 -18.29
CA VAL A 70 9.53 -9.23 -18.99
C VAL A 70 8.02 -9.17 -19.23
N ALA A 71 7.23 -8.80 -18.21
CA ALA A 71 5.78 -8.69 -18.37
C ALA A 71 5.35 -7.56 -19.31
N LYS A 72 6.15 -6.50 -19.45
CA LYS A 72 5.86 -5.39 -20.37
C LYS A 72 6.25 -5.70 -21.82
N GLU A 73 7.34 -6.42 -22.03
CA GLU A 73 7.91 -6.66 -23.36
C GLU A 73 7.53 -8.03 -23.95
N THR A 74 6.86 -8.89 -23.18
CA THR A 74 6.45 -10.24 -23.60
C THR A 74 5.00 -10.53 -23.19
N GLU A 75 4.44 -11.67 -23.61
CA GLU A 75 3.11 -12.11 -23.16
C GLU A 75 3.09 -12.73 -21.74
N HIS A 76 4.22 -12.77 -21.03
CA HIS A 76 4.33 -13.52 -19.78
C HIS A 76 4.00 -12.65 -18.56
N ASP A 77 2.96 -13.02 -17.81
CA ASP A 77 2.64 -12.39 -16.54
C ASP A 77 3.63 -12.83 -15.44
N THR A 78 4.72 -12.09 -15.34
CA THR A 78 5.81 -12.38 -14.40
C THR A 78 5.80 -11.50 -13.15
N ILE A 79 4.89 -10.52 -13.06
CA ILE A 79 4.81 -9.61 -11.92
C ILE A 79 3.92 -10.24 -10.85
N PRO A 80 4.39 -10.38 -9.60
CA PRO A 80 3.53 -10.77 -8.48
C PRO A 80 2.30 -9.85 -8.39
N TRP A 81 1.13 -10.40 -8.10
CA TRP A 81 -0.12 -9.61 -8.06
C TRP A 81 -0.02 -8.39 -7.14
N ASP A 82 0.73 -8.52 -6.04
CA ASP A 82 0.90 -7.47 -5.04
C ASP A 82 1.96 -6.41 -5.43
N LEU A 83 2.56 -6.49 -6.62
CA LEU A 83 3.57 -5.56 -7.13
C LEU A 83 3.27 -5.07 -8.55
N ASN A 84 2.04 -5.26 -9.03
CA ASN A 84 1.67 -4.93 -10.40
C ASN A 84 1.03 -3.53 -10.49
N PRO A 85 1.75 -2.51 -10.98
CA PRO A 85 1.23 -1.15 -11.04
C PRO A 85 0.05 -1.00 -12.01
N ASP A 86 -0.04 -1.82 -13.06
CA ASP A 86 -1.16 -1.75 -14.00
C ASP A 86 -2.44 -2.30 -13.35
N ARG A 87 -2.36 -3.46 -12.68
CA ARG A 87 -3.51 -4.02 -11.96
C ARG A 87 -4.00 -3.08 -10.86
N PHE A 88 -3.08 -2.44 -10.15
CA PHE A 88 -3.45 -1.44 -9.15
C PHE A 88 -4.13 -0.23 -9.77
N GLU A 89 -3.72 0.18 -10.97
CA GLU A 89 -4.40 1.25 -11.71
C GLU A 89 -5.79 0.83 -12.17
N ASP A 90 -5.97 -0.40 -12.68
CA ASP A 90 -7.27 -0.93 -13.08
C ASP A 90 -8.24 -0.95 -11.89
N VAL A 91 -7.80 -1.48 -10.73
CA VAL A 91 -8.59 -1.47 -9.50
C VAL A 91 -8.88 -0.04 -9.03
N ARG A 92 -7.91 0.87 -9.15
CA ARG A 92 -8.08 2.27 -8.77
C ARG A 92 -9.16 2.95 -9.63
N GLN A 93 -9.23 2.65 -10.92
CA GLN A 93 -10.27 3.17 -11.82
C GLN A 93 -11.64 2.58 -11.49
N ALA A 94 -11.72 1.28 -11.22
CA ALA A 94 -12.95 0.62 -10.80
C ALA A 94 -13.50 1.24 -9.50
N LEU A 95 -12.62 1.45 -8.50
CA LEU A 95 -12.99 2.13 -7.25
C LEU A 95 -13.53 3.54 -7.48
N MET A 96 -12.91 4.33 -8.36
CA MET A 96 -13.39 5.69 -8.68
C MET A 96 -14.81 5.72 -9.27
N GLY A 97 -15.22 4.63 -9.92
CA GLY A 97 -16.55 4.50 -10.53
C GLY A 97 -17.66 4.17 -9.55
N LEU A 98 -17.34 3.73 -8.33
CA LEU A 98 -18.34 3.29 -7.35
C LEU A 98 -19.17 4.46 -6.80
N SER A 99 -20.47 4.23 -6.71
CA SER A 99 -21.44 5.04 -5.99
C SER A 99 -21.34 4.84 -4.47
N SER A 100 -21.98 5.73 -3.70
CA SER A 100 -22.06 5.64 -2.23
C SER A 100 -22.60 4.28 -1.78
N ASP A 101 -23.72 3.85 -2.38
CA ASP A 101 -24.38 2.58 -2.05
C ASP A 101 -23.48 1.37 -2.31
N GLU A 102 -22.73 1.38 -3.43
CA GLU A 102 -21.78 0.30 -3.76
C GLU A 102 -20.58 0.29 -2.80
N ILE A 103 -20.11 1.45 -2.35
CA ILE A 103 -19.05 1.53 -1.33
C ILE A 103 -19.55 0.99 0.01
N GLU A 104 -20.77 1.31 0.41
CA GLU A 104 -21.38 0.76 1.62
C GLU A 104 -21.52 -0.77 1.53
N GLU A 105 -21.95 -1.28 0.38
CA GLU A 105 -22.11 -2.72 0.15
C GLU A 105 -20.76 -3.48 0.19
N LEU A 106 -19.75 -2.98 -0.50
CA LEU A 106 -18.46 -3.66 -0.65
C LEU A 106 -17.49 -3.38 0.52
N PHE A 107 -17.44 -2.14 0.99
CA PHE A 107 -16.42 -1.64 1.93
C PHE A 107 -17.01 -1.18 3.26
N GLY A 108 -18.32 -1.31 3.49
CA GLY A 108 -18.97 -0.88 4.74
C GLY A 108 -18.36 -1.51 5.99
N ASP A 109 -18.03 -2.81 5.94
CA ASP A 109 -17.34 -3.49 7.04
C ASP A 109 -15.93 -2.96 7.28
N LEU A 110 -15.18 -2.66 6.21
CA LEU A 110 -13.84 -2.09 6.33
C LEU A 110 -13.90 -0.67 6.91
N LEU A 111 -14.84 0.16 6.44
CA LEU A 111 -15.08 1.51 6.95
C LEU A 111 -15.47 1.47 8.44
N ALA A 112 -16.46 0.64 8.79
CA ALA A 112 -16.89 0.46 10.18
C ALA A 112 -15.76 -0.07 11.06
N GLN A 113 -14.98 -1.04 10.58
CA GLN A 113 -13.83 -1.58 11.31
C GLN A 113 -12.77 -0.51 11.56
N SER A 114 -12.42 0.29 10.55
CA SER A 114 -11.48 1.41 10.66
C SER A 114 -11.93 2.43 11.70
N LEU A 115 -13.19 2.87 11.61
CA LEU A 115 -13.78 3.85 12.53
C LEU A 115 -13.89 3.31 13.97
N SER A 116 -14.20 2.02 14.12
CA SER A 116 -14.34 1.37 15.43
C SER A 116 -13.04 1.31 16.24
N HIS A 117 -11.89 1.59 15.61
CA HIS A 117 -10.61 1.73 16.29
C HIS A 117 -10.64 2.87 17.32
N TYR A 118 -11.45 3.91 17.07
CA TYR A 118 -11.58 5.06 17.95
C TYR A 118 -12.74 4.97 18.95
N ARG A 119 -13.54 3.88 18.92
CA ARG A 119 -14.78 3.78 19.71
C ARG A 119 -14.54 3.86 21.23
N ASP A 120 -13.35 3.45 21.67
CA ASP A 120 -12.97 3.37 23.07
C ASP A 120 -12.24 4.65 23.54
N ASP A 121 -11.99 5.63 22.65
CA ASP A 121 -11.48 6.97 23.03
C ASP A 121 -12.63 7.81 23.62
N PRO A 122 -12.53 8.24 24.90
CA PRO A 122 -13.61 8.98 25.57
C PRO A 122 -13.88 10.37 24.95
N ASN A 123 -13.02 10.86 24.07
CA ASN A 123 -13.15 12.17 23.42
C ASN A 123 -13.63 12.07 21.96
N VAL A 124 -13.98 10.87 21.51
CA VAL A 124 -14.44 10.62 20.14
C VAL A 124 -15.84 10.02 20.19
N ASP A 125 -16.81 10.70 19.58
CA ASP A 125 -18.14 10.13 19.36
C ASP A 125 -18.16 9.42 18.00
N THR A 126 -18.06 8.08 18.02
CA THR A 126 -18.19 7.25 16.80
C THR A 126 -19.65 6.94 16.46
N ALA A 127 -20.61 7.63 17.09
CA ALA A 127 -22.05 7.43 16.94
C ALA A 127 -22.50 5.96 17.17
N GLY A 128 -21.77 5.23 18.03
CA GLY A 128 -22.05 3.83 18.33
C GLY A 128 -21.78 2.88 17.16
N VAL A 129 -20.83 3.21 16.27
CA VAL A 129 -20.41 2.31 15.17
C VAL A 129 -20.14 0.90 15.70
N SER A 130 -20.66 -0.11 14.99
CA SER A 130 -20.31 -1.50 15.28
C SER A 130 -18.81 -1.72 15.04
N ARG A 131 -18.21 -2.64 15.80
CA ARG A 131 -16.90 -3.22 15.45
C ARG A 131 -17.19 -4.59 14.80
N PRO A 132 -17.14 -4.71 13.46
CA PRO A 132 -17.48 -5.96 12.79
C PRO A 132 -16.65 -7.14 13.29
N PHE A 133 -15.37 -6.91 13.58
CA PHE A 133 -14.44 -7.94 14.05
C PHE A 133 -13.66 -7.47 15.29
N ASP A 134 -13.66 -8.32 16.32
CA ASP A 134 -12.96 -8.02 17.56
C ASP A 134 -11.46 -7.89 17.34
N LEU A 135 -10.89 -6.84 17.93
CA LEU A 135 -9.45 -6.67 18.00
C LEU A 135 -8.88 -7.57 19.10
N PRO A 136 -7.79 -8.32 18.84
CA PRO A 136 -7.14 -9.12 19.86
C PRO A 136 -6.33 -8.19 20.79
N ALA A 137 -7.01 -7.42 21.62
CA ALA A 137 -6.44 -6.34 22.44
C ALA A 137 -5.32 -6.81 23.37
N ASP A 138 -5.34 -8.08 23.78
CA ASP A 138 -4.28 -8.73 24.57
C ASP A 138 -2.97 -8.98 23.78
N LYS A 139 -3.04 -8.91 22.44
CA LYS A 139 -1.95 -9.22 21.52
C LYS A 139 -1.49 -8.03 20.70
N ILE A 140 -2.24 -6.93 20.69
CA ILE A 140 -1.83 -5.70 20.04
C ILE A 140 -0.76 -5.08 20.94
N GLY A 141 0.48 -5.04 20.47
CA GLY A 141 1.60 -4.47 21.20
C GLY A 141 1.36 -2.99 21.60
N THR A 142 2.26 -2.43 22.41
CA THR A 142 2.14 -1.08 22.99
C THR A 142 2.01 0.08 22.01
N ASP A 143 2.26 -0.17 20.73
CA ASP A 143 2.24 0.85 19.68
C ASP A 143 0.86 0.95 19.00
N ASP A 144 -0.10 0.09 19.38
CA ASP A 144 -1.47 -0.01 18.82
C ASP A 144 -1.55 -0.02 17.28
N ALA A 145 -0.44 -0.35 16.63
CA ALA A 145 -0.30 -0.33 15.18
C ALA A 145 -1.07 -1.50 14.57
N VAL A 146 -2.34 -1.23 14.27
CA VAL A 146 -3.24 -2.09 13.52
C VAL A 146 -3.37 -1.56 12.10
N LEU A 147 -3.46 -2.48 11.15
CA LEU A 147 -3.71 -2.19 9.76
C LEU A 147 -4.89 -3.04 9.30
N TYR A 148 -5.89 -2.40 8.72
CA TYR A 148 -7.04 -3.07 8.14
C TYR A 148 -6.83 -3.18 6.64
N LYS A 149 -7.09 -4.36 6.08
CA LYS A 149 -6.93 -4.59 4.65
C LYS A 149 -8.16 -5.25 4.06
N GLN A 150 -8.33 -5.06 2.77
CA GLN A 150 -9.33 -5.77 2.00
C GLN A 150 -8.78 -6.00 0.60
N GLU A 151 -8.96 -7.21 0.10
CA GLU A 151 -8.50 -7.64 -1.21
C GLU A 151 -9.65 -7.43 -2.21
N LEU A 152 -9.31 -6.99 -3.42
CA LEU A 152 -10.25 -6.62 -4.46
C LEU A 152 -10.05 -7.54 -5.66
N TYR A 153 -11.17 -7.93 -6.27
CA TYR A 153 -11.23 -8.88 -7.37
C TYR A 153 -12.05 -8.24 -8.49
N LEU A 154 -11.44 -8.06 -9.67
CA LEU A 154 -12.10 -7.52 -10.86
C LEU A 154 -12.66 -8.65 -11.72
N ASP A 155 -13.78 -8.39 -12.40
CA ASP A 155 -14.27 -9.25 -13.48
C ASP A 155 -13.58 -8.94 -14.82
N ASP A 156 -13.98 -9.67 -15.87
CA ASP A 156 -13.47 -9.48 -17.23
C ASP A 156 -13.82 -8.10 -17.84
N ALA A 157 -14.78 -7.36 -17.27
CA ALA A 157 -15.14 -6.01 -17.69
C ALA A 157 -14.31 -4.93 -16.96
N GLY A 158 -13.56 -5.31 -15.93
CA GLY A 158 -12.79 -4.40 -15.09
C GLY A 158 -13.58 -3.80 -13.93
N ASP A 159 -14.79 -4.31 -13.66
CA ASP A 159 -15.61 -3.91 -12.53
C ASP A 159 -15.26 -4.76 -11.29
N ILE A 160 -15.45 -4.22 -10.09
CA ILE A 160 -15.22 -4.98 -8.84
C ILE A 160 -16.34 -6.01 -8.67
N GLU A 161 -16.04 -7.28 -8.90
CA GLU A 161 -17.01 -8.37 -8.73
C GLU A 161 -17.08 -8.88 -7.29
N ALA A 162 -15.96 -8.78 -6.57
CA ALA A 162 -15.86 -9.30 -5.22
C ALA A 162 -14.78 -8.58 -4.42
N VAL A 163 -14.94 -8.64 -3.11
CA VAL A 163 -13.94 -8.23 -2.14
C VAL A 163 -13.79 -9.35 -1.11
N SER A 164 -12.60 -9.49 -0.53
CA SER A 164 -12.45 -10.33 0.64
C SER A 164 -13.18 -9.73 1.84
N GLY A 165 -13.44 -10.52 2.88
CA GLY A 165 -13.73 -9.94 4.18
C GLY A 165 -12.48 -9.27 4.77
N VAL A 166 -12.66 -8.45 5.82
CA VAL A 166 -11.58 -7.62 6.36
C VAL A 166 -10.44 -8.49 6.90
N LEU A 167 -9.22 -8.15 6.51
CA LEU A 167 -8.00 -8.67 7.11
C LEU A 167 -7.49 -7.68 8.15
N ILE A 168 -7.10 -8.19 9.31
CA ILE A 168 -6.54 -7.39 10.40
C ILE A 168 -5.09 -7.80 10.61
N THR A 169 -4.17 -6.91 10.28
CA THR A 169 -2.74 -7.07 10.56
C THR A 169 -2.38 -6.28 11.82
N TYR A 170 -1.68 -6.92 12.75
CA TYR A 170 -1.22 -6.28 13.99
C TYR A 170 0.10 -6.90 14.46
N TYR A 171 0.81 -6.15 15.31
CA TYR A 171 2.05 -6.61 15.94
C TYR A 171 1.75 -7.50 17.14
N VAL A 172 2.31 -8.70 17.15
CA VAL A 172 2.27 -9.63 18.30
C VAL A 172 3.50 -9.48 19.21
N ALA A 173 4.61 -9.01 18.65
CA ALA A 173 5.83 -8.64 19.35
C ALA A 173 6.60 -7.62 18.49
N ARG A 174 7.65 -7.00 19.04
CA ARG A 174 8.46 -6.03 18.28
C ARG A 174 9.04 -6.69 17.02
N GLY A 175 8.63 -6.20 15.84
CA GLY A 175 9.05 -6.71 14.55
C GLY A 175 8.31 -7.97 14.07
N GLU A 176 7.45 -8.57 14.89
CA GLU A 176 6.64 -9.73 14.53
C GLU A 176 5.18 -9.32 14.35
N ARG A 177 4.64 -9.61 13.16
CA ARG A 177 3.27 -9.30 12.78
C ARG A 177 2.52 -10.56 12.42
N THR A 178 1.22 -10.55 12.68
CA THR A 178 0.30 -11.57 12.19
C THR A 178 -0.84 -10.90 11.43
N THR A 179 -1.50 -11.66 10.56
CA THR A 179 -2.69 -11.22 9.83
C THR A 179 -3.80 -12.23 10.05
N VAL A 180 -4.93 -11.77 10.54
CA VAL A 180 -6.15 -12.56 10.69
C VAL A 180 -7.09 -12.20 9.56
N ARG A 181 -7.58 -13.21 8.82
CA ARG A 181 -8.57 -13.05 7.77
C ARG A 181 -9.96 -13.34 8.33
N HIS A 182 -10.90 -12.45 8.07
CA HIS A 182 -12.32 -12.67 8.32
C HIS A 182 -13.06 -12.82 6.98
N GLY A 183 -14.04 -13.72 6.92
CA GLY A 183 -14.79 -14.00 5.70
C GLY A 183 -14.09 -14.95 4.71
N GLU A 184 -14.79 -15.26 3.63
CA GLU A 184 -14.30 -16.08 2.53
C GLU A 184 -13.61 -15.22 1.46
N THR A 185 -12.83 -15.87 0.60
CA THR A 185 -12.21 -15.24 -0.57
C THR A 185 -12.32 -16.13 -1.79
N PRO A 186 -12.39 -15.55 -3.01
CA PRO A 186 -12.20 -16.30 -4.24
C PRO A 186 -10.93 -17.15 -4.21
N ASP A 187 -10.98 -18.33 -4.85
CA ASP A 187 -9.83 -19.24 -5.03
C ASP A 187 -8.94 -18.79 -6.20
N ARG A 188 -8.46 -17.54 -6.10
CA ARG A 188 -7.51 -16.90 -7.03
C ARG A 188 -6.76 -15.77 -6.34
N ASP A 189 -5.67 -15.33 -6.93
CA ASP A 189 -4.99 -14.11 -6.50
C ASP A 189 -5.90 -12.90 -6.70
N PRO A 190 -5.89 -11.92 -5.78
CA PRO A 190 -6.61 -10.67 -5.95
C PRO A 190 -5.90 -9.75 -6.95
N ASP A 191 -6.64 -8.78 -7.46
CA ASP A 191 -6.14 -7.77 -8.38
C ASP A 191 -5.44 -6.62 -7.63
N ALA A 192 -5.89 -6.31 -6.42
CA ALA A 192 -5.18 -5.45 -5.47
C ALA A 192 -5.58 -5.73 -4.02
N CYS A 193 -4.87 -5.10 -3.07
CA CYS A 193 -5.22 -5.11 -1.66
C CYS A 193 -5.05 -3.70 -1.10
N VAL A 194 -6.15 -3.09 -0.66
CA VAL A 194 -6.09 -1.78 0.00
C VAL A 194 -5.59 -1.95 1.43
N GLU A 195 -4.76 -1.02 1.89
CA GLU A 195 -4.19 -1.04 3.24
C GLU A 195 -4.54 0.26 3.98
N VAL A 196 -5.37 0.14 5.01
CA VAL A 196 -5.97 1.26 5.74
C VAL A 196 -5.42 1.29 7.16
N SER A 197 -4.61 2.30 7.47
CA SER A 197 -4.39 2.69 8.86
C SER A 197 -5.67 3.32 9.40
N PRO A 198 -6.00 3.13 10.69
CA PRO A 198 -7.13 3.80 11.32
C PRO A 198 -7.14 5.29 10.97
N ALA A 199 -8.28 5.76 10.47
CA ALA A 199 -8.48 7.14 10.04
C ALA A 199 -9.93 7.58 10.28
N PRO A 200 -10.18 8.88 10.49
CA PRO A 200 -11.50 9.42 10.86
C PRO A 200 -12.44 9.56 9.64
N PHE A 201 -12.62 8.49 8.86
CA PHE A 201 -13.59 8.48 7.78
C PHE A 201 -14.95 8.02 8.31
N VAL A 202 -15.98 8.85 8.13
CA VAL A 202 -17.34 8.59 8.63
C VAL A 202 -18.37 8.34 7.52
N ALA A 203 -18.00 8.66 6.27
CA ALA A 203 -18.85 8.59 5.09
C ALA A 203 -18.20 7.75 3.97
N PRO A 204 -18.99 7.10 3.09
CA PRO A 204 -18.48 6.22 2.04
C PRO A 204 -17.59 6.93 1.01
N GLU A 205 -17.97 8.11 0.52
CA GLU A 205 -17.27 8.77 -0.58
C GLU A 205 -15.85 9.25 -0.20
N PRO A 206 -15.65 9.96 0.94
CA PRO A 206 -14.30 10.27 1.40
C PRO A 206 -13.45 9.03 1.67
N PHE A 207 -14.08 7.92 2.07
CA PHE A 207 -13.39 6.65 2.27
C PHE A 207 -12.94 6.05 0.94
N ARG A 208 -13.80 5.98 -0.08
CA ARG A 208 -13.41 5.58 -1.45
C ARG A 208 -12.25 6.44 -1.95
N ASP A 209 -12.34 7.75 -1.79
CA ASP A 209 -11.29 8.67 -2.26
C ASP A 209 -9.95 8.39 -1.56
N TYR A 210 -9.99 8.01 -0.28
CA TYR A 210 -8.80 7.53 0.44
C TYR A 210 -8.26 6.20 -0.11
N LEU A 211 -9.13 5.22 -0.40
CA LEU A 211 -8.71 3.94 -1.00
C LEU A 211 -8.06 4.15 -2.38
N VAL A 212 -8.64 5.02 -3.20
CA VAL A 212 -8.10 5.45 -4.50
C VAL A 212 -6.72 6.08 -4.35
N TYR A 213 -6.57 6.98 -3.37
CA TYR A 213 -5.30 7.60 -3.07
C TYR A 213 -4.26 6.61 -2.50
N ASN A 214 -4.68 5.67 -1.65
CA ASN A 214 -3.80 4.60 -1.15
C ASN A 214 -3.25 3.78 -2.31
N LEU A 215 -4.08 3.33 -3.26
CA LEU A 215 -3.63 2.60 -4.44
C LEU A 215 -2.69 3.43 -5.32
N ARG A 216 -2.94 4.74 -5.46
CA ARG A 216 -2.00 5.65 -6.15
C ARG A 216 -0.61 5.65 -5.48
N CYS A 217 -0.57 5.66 -4.14
CA CYS A 217 0.67 5.46 -3.37
C CYS A 217 1.25 4.04 -3.55
N GLN A 218 0.44 2.99 -3.70
CA GLN A 218 0.94 1.64 -3.98
C GLN A 218 1.56 1.52 -5.37
N ILE A 219 0.99 2.20 -6.39
CA ILE A 219 1.56 2.27 -7.74
C ILE A 219 2.94 2.93 -7.69
N ARG A 220 3.08 4.05 -6.97
CA ARG A 220 4.38 4.68 -6.69
C ARG A 220 5.35 3.67 -6.07
N ASP A 221 4.92 2.94 -5.05
CA ASP A 221 5.75 1.98 -4.33
C ASP A 221 6.26 0.86 -5.26
N CYS A 222 5.45 0.44 -6.24
CA CYS A 222 5.88 -0.50 -7.27
C CYS A 222 7.07 0.06 -8.08
N TYR A 223 6.96 1.28 -8.62
CA TYR A 223 8.05 1.90 -9.38
C TYR A 223 9.32 2.12 -8.55
N VAL A 224 9.17 2.73 -7.37
CA VAL A 224 10.29 2.96 -6.44
C VAL A 224 10.93 1.63 -6.06
N GLY A 225 10.11 0.59 -5.83
CA GLY A 225 10.54 -0.76 -5.53
C GLY A 225 11.25 -1.49 -6.67
N MET A 226 11.13 -1.00 -7.90
CA MET A 226 11.89 -1.47 -9.07
C MET A 226 13.15 -0.63 -9.31
N GLY A 227 13.44 0.36 -8.45
CA GLY A 227 14.53 1.31 -8.67
C GLY A 227 14.23 2.29 -9.81
N LEU A 228 12.95 2.50 -10.15
CA LEU A 228 12.51 3.43 -11.17
C LEU A 228 11.92 4.69 -10.55
N GLU A 229 11.99 5.79 -11.31
CA GLU A 229 11.19 6.98 -11.01
C GLU A 229 9.76 6.75 -11.52
N PRO A 230 8.72 6.89 -10.68
CA PRO A 230 7.34 6.76 -11.11
C PRO A 230 6.95 7.85 -12.13
N PRO A 231 5.95 7.58 -13.00
CA PRO A 231 5.29 8.62 -13.79
C PRO A 231 4.77 9.75 -12.91
N GLU A 232 4.71 10.98 -13.45
CA GLU A 232 4.37 12.19 -12.70
C GLU A 232 3.07 12.08 -11.90
N THR A 233 2.04 11.46 -12.48
CA THR A 233 0.75 11.28 -11.79
C THR A 233 0.86 10.41 -10.53
N TYR A 234 1.85 9.53 -10.43
CA TYR A 234 2.08 8.67 -9.27
C TYR A 234 3.17 9.21 -8.33
N LYS A 235 3.71 10.41 -8.56
CA LYS A 235 4.63 11.07 -7.62
C LYS A 235 3.89 11.72 -6.47
N VAL A 236 3.30 10.88 -5.62
CA VAL A 236 2.54 11.31 -4.44
C VAL A 236 3.29 10.99 -3.16
N LEU A 237 3.08 11.79 -2.13
CA LEU A 237 3.48 11.47 -0.76
C LEU A 237 2.31 10.81 -0.05
N GLY A 238 2.60 9.90 0.89
CA GLY A 238 1.59 9.22 1.70
C GLY A 238 1.80 7.71 1.81
N PRO A 239 1.09 7.05 2.74
CA PRO A 239 1.20 5.61 2.95
C PRO A 239 0.58 4.85 1.78
N GLY A 240 1.39 4.03 1.11
CA GLY A 240 0.94 3.01 0.16
C GLY A 240 0.93 1.65 0.84
N GLN A 241 1.76 0.74 0.35
CA GLN A 241 1.92 -0.58 0.96
C GLN A 241 2.78 -0.47 2.22
N TYR A 242 2.30 -1.04 3.32
CA TYR A 242 2.98 -0.98 4.61
C TYR A 242 4.40 -1.56 4.56
N ARG A 243 4.62 -2.61 3.75
CA ARG A 243 5.97 -3.19 3.56
C ARG A 243 6.98 -2.19 2.97
N PHE A 244 6.53 -1.24 2.16
CA PHE A 244 7.36 -0.17 1.61
C PHE A 244 7.52 0.98 2.59
N THR A 245 6.45 1.36 3.31
CA THR A 245 6.55 2.31 4.44
C THR A 245 7.65 1.92 5.42
N GLY A 246 7.72 0.64 5.82
CA GLY A 246 8.78 0.15 6.68
C GLY A 246 10.19 0.29 6.09
N LYS A 247 10.34 0.13 4.76
CA LYS A 247 11.62 0.38 4.08
C LYS A 247 11.97 1.86 4.08
N TYR A 248 11.02 2.74 3.76
CA TYR A 248 11.23 4.18 3.75
C TYR A 248 11.58 4.75 5.13
N GLN A 249 11.17 4.06 6.20
CA GLN A 249 11.52 4.43 7.57
C GLN A 249 12.92 3.97 8.00
N HIS A 250 13.46 2.92 7.39
CA HIS A 250 14.63 2.22 7.93
C HIS A 250 15.80 2.08 6.94
N PHE A 251 15.57 2.27 5.64
CA PHE A 251 16.59 2.11 4.62
C PHE A 251 17.03 3.50 4.16
N ASP A 252 18.30 3.82 4.36
CA ASP A 252 18.85 5.15 4.05
C ASP A 252 18.84 5.46 2.54
N CYS A 253 18.65 4.46 1.69
CA CYS A 253 18.59 4.63 0.23
C CYS A 253 17.27 5.23 -0.28
N TYR A 254 16.24 5.35 0.57
CA TYR A 254 14.95 5.89 0.18
C TYR A 254 14.65 7.23 0.85
N PRO A 255 14.13 8.21 0.09
CA PRO A 255 13.35 9.29 0.66
C PRO A 255 12.14 8.77 1.46
N LYS A 256 11.64 9.61 2.38
CA LYS A 256 10.48 9.29 3.22
C LYS A 256 9.16 9.48 2.46
N TYR A 257 8.92 8.72 1.39
CA TYR A 257 7.72 8.86 0.57
C TYR A 257 6.40 8.66 1.33
N TYR A 258 6.43 7.92 2.44
CA TYR A 258 5.26 7.73 3.30
C TYR A 258 4.85 8.99 4.07
N ASP A 259 5.79 9.91 4.28
CA ASP A 259 5.60 11.12 5.08
C ASP A 259 4.99 12.21 4.22
N LYS A 260 3.73 12.55 4.51
CA LYS A 260 2.95 13.56 3.79
C LYS A 260 3.57 14.96 3.85
N ASP A 261 4.42 15.22 4.84
CA ASP A 261 5.05 16.51 5.08
C ASP A 261 6.50 16.55 4.54
N ALA A 262 6.96 15.48 3.89
CA ALA A 262 8.31 15.41 3.35
C ALA A 262 8.52 16.34 2.14
N ALA A 263 9.63 17.08 2.14
CA ALA A 263 10.02 17.92 1.01
C ALA A 263 10.85 17.12 0.00
N ILE A 264 10.18 16.37 -0.88
CA ILE A 264 10.83 15.56 -1.93
C ILE A 264 10.56 16.20 -3.31
N PRO A 265 11.59 16.56 -4.10
CA PRO A 265 11.40 17.21 -5.40
C PRO A 265 10.50 16.41 -6.35
N GLY A 266 9.44 17.05 -6.85
CA GLY A 266 8.49 16.42 -7.78
C GLY A 266 7.41 15.57 -7.12
N TYR A 267 7.38 15.47 -5.78
CA TYR A 267 6.35 14.75 -5.04
C TYR A 267 5.49 15.73 -4.25
N SER A 268 4.20 15.40 -4.13
CA SER A 268 3.25 16.20 -3.36
C SER A 268 2.27 15.32 -2.59
N HIS A 269 1.82 15.79 -1.44
CA HIS A 269 0.62 15.29 -0.78
C HIS A 269 -0.58 16.12 -1.27
N ASP A 270 -1.41 15.54 -2.14
CA ASP A 270 -2.58 16.21 -2.74
C ASP A 270 -3.92 15.62 -2.27
N PHE A 271 -3.89 14.60 -1.40
CA PHE A 271 -5.09 14.06 -0.80
C PHE A 271 -5.62 14.97 0.30
N VAL A 272 -6.79 15.57 0.05
CA VAL A 272 -7.53 16.37 1.01
C VAL A 272 -8.93 15.79 1.06
N PRO A 273 -9.26 14.96 2.06
CA PRO A 273 -10.60 14.41 2.16
C PRO A 273 -11.58 15.52 2.48
N GLU A 274 -12.80 15.40 1.96
CA GLU A 274 -13.90 16.23 2.43
C GLU A 274 -14.13 15.93 3.91
N LEU A 275 -13.97 16.94 4.75
CA LEU A 275 -14.14 16.79 6.19
C LEU A 275 -15.63 16.90 6.53
N PRO A 276 -16.11 16.18 7.56
CA PRO A 276 -17.48 16.34 8.05
C PRO A 276 -17.72 17.68 8.76
N ILE A 277 -16.72 18.57 8.76
CA ILE A 277 -16.73 19.88 9.42
C ILE A 277 -16.44 20.97 8.40
N SER A 278 -17.19 22.07 8.47
CA SER A 278 -16.99 23.22 7.60
C SER A 278 -15.78 24.08 8.02
N ASP A 279 -15.20 24.84 7.09
CA ASP A 279 -14.10 25.78 7.38
C ASP A 279 -14.44 26.78 8.51
N ALA A 280 -15.70 27.18 8.60
CA ALA A 280 -16.18 28.10 9.64
C ALA A 280 -16.17 27.45 11.03
N GLU A 281 -16.53 26.17 11.12
CA GLU A 281 -16.46 25.39 12.36
C GLU A 281 -15.01 25.09 12.72
N LEU A 282 -14.19 24.75 11.72
CA LEU A 282 -12.77 24.46 11.89
C LEU A 282 -12.01 25.68 12.44
N GLY A 283 -12.27 26.87 11.92
CA GLY A 283 -11.72 28.12 12.45
C GLY A 283 -12.16 28.48 13.88
N GLY A 284 -13.27 27.91 14.35
CA GLY A 284 -13.76 28.07 15.73
C GLY A 284 -13.20 27.03 16.71
N LEU A 285 -12.73 25.89 16.21
CA LEU A 285 -12.17 24.78 17.00
C LEU A 285 -10.66 24.87 17.19
N VAL A 286 -9.95 25.57 16.29
CA VAL A 286 -8.48 25.65 16.29
C VAL A 286 -8.00 26.89 17.03
N ASP A 287 -7.25 26.69 18.12
CA ASP A 287 -6.45 27.71 18.78
C ASP A 287 -4.98 27.57 18.36
N PRO A 288 -4.46 28.49 17.52
CA PRO A 288 -3.08 28.43 17.04
C PRO A 288 -2.03 28.66 18.15
N THR A 289 -2.45 29.05 19.35
CA THR A 289 -1.59 29.24 20.52
C THR A 289 -1.65 28.07 21.50
N SER A 290 -2.52 27.09 21.27
CA SER A 290 -2.66 25.91 22.13
C SER A 290 -1.45 24.98 22.00
N GLU A 291 -1.00 24.44 23.15
CA GLU A 291 0.02 23.39 23.20
C GLU A 291 -0.53 22.01 22.80
N THR A 292 -1.85 21.91 22.57
CA THR A 292 -2.52 20.65 22.20
C THR A 292 -2.40 20.44 20.69
N SER A 293 -2.23 19.19 20.24
CA SER A 293 -2.08 18.90 18.81
C SER A 293 -3.32 19.36 18.02
N LEU A 294 -3.14 19.77 16.75
CA LEU A 294 -4.26 20.15 15.90
C LEU A 294 -5.32 19.03 15.84
N TYR A 295 -4.89 17.77 15.75
CA TYR A 295 -5.78 16.61 15.79
C TYR A 295 -6.61 16.58 17.08
N ASP A 296 -6.00 16.72 18.25
CA ASP A 296 -6.73 16.71 19.53
C ASP A 296 -7.73 17.86 19.67
N GLN A 297 -7.45 19.00 19.03
CA GLN A 297 -8.37 20.15 19.02
C GLN A 297 -9.61 19.90 18.15
N ILE A 298 -9.46 19.19 17.04
CA ILE A 298 -10.55 19.00 16.05
C ILE A 298 -11.16 17.59 16.06
N LYS A 299 -10.55 16.60 16.74
CA LYS A 299 -10.95 15.19 16.65
C LYS A 299 -12.42 14.97 16.95
N GLY A 300 -12.99 15.59 17.98
CA GLY A 300 -14.41 15.44 18.30
C GLY A 300 -15.34 15.81 17.14
N ALA A 301 -14.92 16.73 16.28
CA ALA A 301 -15.66 17.16 15.11
C ALA A 301 -15.29 16.36 13.84
N LEU A 302 -14.08 15.80 13.75
CA LEU A 302 -13.70 14.87 12.67
C LEU A 302 -14.52 13.57 12.65
N PHE A 303 -15.05 13.18 13.80
CA PHE A 303 -15.83 11.94 13.95
C PHE A 303 -17.34 12.16 14.01
N SER A 304 -17.82 13.42 14.01
CA SER A 304 -19.26 13.71 14.02
C SER A 304 -19.90 13.34 12.68
N ARG A 305 -21.06 12.70 12.74
CA ARG A 305 -21.95 12.42 11.61
C ARG A 305 -23.06 13.45 11.50
#